data_AF-A0A914P1P9-F1
#
_entry.id   AF-A0A914P1P9-F1
#
_cell.length_a   1.000
_cell.length_b   1.000
_cell.length_c   1.000
_cell.angle_alpha   90.00
_cell.angle_beta   90.00
_cell.angle_gamma   90.00
#
_symmetry.space_group_name_H-M   'P 1'
#
loop_
_entity.id
_entity.type
_entity.pdbx_description
1 polymer ?
#
loop_
_entity_poly.entity_id
_entity_poly.type
_entity_poly.pdbx_seq_one_letter_code
_entity_poly.pdbx_strand_id
1 'polypeptide(L)'
;MRLFLLFSLLWIPKIFGTETLTDRYFSNFIFPEEEGFSECSRWENNKEIPQRCVPEFENAAFNKKVNVSNTCGTRQPTHYCRQVSLYGSSKSCGVCDDRVREYSHTSEFLTDFNDPKNETWWQSETMNEGIQYPNNVTLTLNLGIKKISLLQYTQFPLF
;
A
#
# COMPACT_ATOMS: atom_id res chain seq x y z
N MET A 1 -8.08 -21.03 -61.64
CA MET A 1 -6.87 -20.76 -60.83
C MET A 1 -7.28 -19.76 -59.75
N ARG A 2 -7.73 -20.26 -58.60
CA ARG A 2 -8.36 -19.48 -57.53
C ARG A 2 -7.34 -19.14 -56.45
N LEU A 3 -7.43 -17.89 -56.01
CA LEU A 3 -7.06 -17.30 -54.72
C LEU A 3 -7.07 -18.28 -53.53
N PHE A 4 -6.08 -18.16 -52.63
CA PHE A 4 -6.16 -18.20 -51.15
C PHE A 4 -4.96 -18.89 -50.46
N LEU A 5 -4.44 -18.18 -49.45
CA LEU A 5 -3.81 -18.64 -48.19
C LEU A 5 -2.42 -19.28 -48.26
N LEU A 6 -1.41 -18.51 -47.83
CA LEU A 6 -0.32 -19.05 -47.02
C LEU A 6 -0.28 -18.34 -45.66
N PHE A 7 -0.65 -19.13 -44.66
CA PHE A 7 -0.48 -18.97 -43.21
C PHE A 7 0.98 -18.62 -42.88
N SER A 8 1.23 -17.51 -42.19
CA SER A 8 1.60 -17.44 -40.76
C SER A 8 2.78 -18.32 -40.33
N LEU A 9 3.89 -17.69 -39.96
CA LEU A 9 4.53 -17.78 -38.64
C LEU A 9 5.82 -16.94 -38.62
N LEU A 10 5.85 -15.94 -37.72
CA LEU A 10 7.04 -15.37 -37.03
C LEU A 10 7.98 -14.54 -37.92
N TRP A 11 8.15 -13.23 -37.69
CA TRP A 11 8.83 -12.72 -36.50
C TRP A 11 8.39 -11.30 -36.12
N ILE A 12 8.26 -11.13 -34.81
CA ILE A 12 7.70 -10.05 -34.02
C ILE A 12 8.48 -8.73 -34.23
N PRO A 13 7.82 -7.59 -34.52
CA PRO A 13 8.46 -6.29 -34.32
C PRO A 13 8.75 -6.16 -32.82
N LYS A 14 9.99 -5.76 -32.48
CA LYS A 14 10.43 -5.36 -31.15
C LYS A 14 9.34 -4.53 -30.44
N ILE A 15 8.58 -5.17 -29.56
CA ILE A 15 7.75 -4.54 -28.54
C ILE A 15 8.13 -5.23 -27.23
N PHE A 16 9.40 -5.09 -26.85
CA PHE A 16 9.78 -5.19 -25.44
C PHE A 16 9.77 -3.76 -24.90
N GLY A 17 8.57 -3.34 -24.57
CA GLY A 17 8.26 -2.12 -23.84
C GLY A 17 7.06 -2.46 -22.98
N THR A 18 7.26 -3.29 -21.95
CA THR A 18 6.31 -3.38 -20.85
C THR A 18 6.49 -2.13 -19.99
N GLU A 19 6.17 -0.96 -20.55
CA GLU A 19 5.84 0.21 -19.75
C GLU A 19 4.47 -0.06 -19.15
N THR A 20 4.48 -0.57 -17.92
CA THR A 20 3.26 -0.68 -17.12
C THR A 20 2.65 0.71 -16.99
N LEU A 21 1.36 0.84 -17.27
CA LEU A 21 0.59 2.09 -17.24
C LEU A 21 0.64 2.85 -15.89
N THR A 22 1.24 2.25 -14.87
CA THR A 22 1.56 2.85 -13.57
C THR A 22 2.73 3.83 -13.62
N ASP A 23 3.74 3.60 -14.48
CA ASP A 23 4.93 4.46 -14.55
C ASP A 23 4.65 5.81 -15.19
N ARG A 24 3.79 5.85 -16.21
CA ARG A 24 3.43 7.11 -16.89
C ARG A 24 2.56 8.05 -16.06
N TYR A 25 1.86 7.54 -15.04
CA TYR A 25 1.10 8.40 -14.14
C TYR A 25 2.00 9.04 -13.08
N PHE A 26 3.07 8.35 -12.69
CA PHE A 26 4.10 8.89 -11.79
C PHE A 26 5.04 9.86 -12.50
N SER A 27 5.42 9.61 -13.76
CA SER A 27 6.38 10.46 -14.49
C SER A 27 5.86 11.86 -14.86
N ASN A 28 4.54 12.08 -14.81
CA ASN A 28 3.94 13.41 -15.04
C ASN A 28 3.99 14.30 -13.80
N PHE A 29 4.30 13.73 -12.64
CA PHE A 29 4.79 14.50 -11.50
C PHE A 29 6.31 14.58 -11.63
N ILE A 30 6.77 15.60 -12.37
CA ILE A 30 8.16 16.06 -12.30
C ILE A 30 8.36 16.58 -10.86
N PHE A 31 8.67 15.69 -9.93
CA PHE A 31 9.41 16.07 -8.73
C PHE A 31 10.86 16.14 -9.20
N PRO A 32 11.48 17.32 -9.23
CA PRO A 32 12.90 17.40 -9.53
C PRO A 32 13.63 16.55 -8.50
N GLU A 33 14.29 15.51 -8.99
CA GLU A 33 15.21 14.69 -8.23
C GLU A 33 16.47 15.54 -7.98
N GLU A 34 16.37 16.50 -7.06
CA GLU A 34 17.49 17.16 -6.41
C GLU A 34 16.99 17.96 -5.20
N GLU A 35 17.22 17.36 -4.03
CA GLU A 35 17.22 17.92 -2.67
C GLU A 35 15.90 18.49 -2.11
N GLY A 36 15.61 18.05 -0.88
CA GLY A 36 14.42 18.40 -0.15
C GLY A 36 14.23 19.90 0.04
N PHE A 37 12.97 20.24 0.37
CA PHE A 37 12.52 21.58 0.73
C PHE A 37 12.59 22.62 -0.40
N SER A 38 11.46 22.90 -1.06
CA SER A 38 11.38 24.10 -1.89
C SER A 38 11.44 25.33 -0.98
N GLU A 39 12.50 26.12 -1.08
CA GLU A 39 12.67 27.35 -0.31
C GLU A 39 11.50 28.32 -0.58
N CYS A 40 10.91 28.90 0.48
CA CYS A 40 9.74 29.77 0.34
C CYS A 40 10.07 31.16 -0.21
N SER A 41 11.34 31.48 -0.38
CA SER A 41 11.82 32.70 -0.97
C SER A 41 13.00 32.43 -1.91
N ARG A 42 13.22 33.35 -2.84
CA ARG A 42 14.38 33.36 -3.73
C ARG A 42 15.05 34.72 -3.69
N TRP A 43 16.37 34.73 -3.76
CA TRP A 43 17.14 35.96 -3.78
C TRP A 43 17.37 36.46 -5.21
N GLU A 44 16.96 37.69 -5.49
CA GLU A 44 17.12 38.32 -6.80
C GLU A 44 17.38 39.82 -6.65
N ASN A 45 18.42 40.34 -7.32
CA ASN A 45 18.76 41.77 -7.33
C ASN A 45 18.83 42.42 -5.93
N ASN A 46 19.48 41.77 -4.97
CA ASN A 46 19.58 42.23 -3.58
C ASN A 46 18.23 42.33 -2.83
N LYS A 47 17.21 41.58 -3.26
CA LYS A 47 15.90 41.50 -2.62
C LYS A 47 15.42 40.05 -2.51
N GLU A 48 14.70 39.78 -1.42
CA GLU A 48 14.05 38.50 -1.19
C GLU A 48 12.64 38.52 -1.80
N ILE A 49 12.39 37.63 -2.74
CA ILE A 49 11.10 37.53 -3.45
C ILE A 49 10.36 36.29 -2.92
N PRO A 50 9.10 36.44 -2.45
CA PRO A 50 8.32 35.31 -1.97
C PRO A 50 7.90 34.40 -3.13
N GLN A 51 7.94 33.09 -2.92
CA GLN A 51 7.50 32.09 -3.88
C GLN A 51 6.65 31.00 -3.22
N ARG A 52 5.94 30.21 -4.04
CA ARG A 52 5.17 29.07 -3.54
C ARG A 52 6.14 27.97 -3.13
N CYS A 53 6.16 27.63 -1.85
CA CYS A 53 6.81 26.43 -1.34
C CYS A 53 5.79 25.32 -1.07
N VAL A 54 6.24 24.08 -1.25
CA VAL A 54 5.57 22.87 -0.80
C VAL A 54 6.57 22.07 0.06
N PRO A 55 6.12 21.48 1.17
CA PRO A 55 6.97 20.59 1.94
C PRO A 55 7.29 19.35 1.10
N GLU A 56 8.32 18.63 1.53
CA GLU A 56 8.68 17.34 0.94
C GLU A 56 7.54 16.34 1.08
N PHE A 57 7.48 15.39 0.13
CA PHE A 57 6.51 14.31 0.20
C PHE A 57 6.99 13.27 1.21
N GLU A 58 6.23 13.12 2.29
CA GLU A 58 6.52 12.15 3.35
C GLU A 58 5.33 11.23 3.62
N ASN A 59 5.62 10.06 4.19
CA ASN A 59 4.58 9.19 4.71
C ASN A 59 3.98 9.76 6.00
N ALA A 60 2.87 10.47 5.88
CA ALA A 60 2.16 11.07 7.01
C ALA A 60 1.65 10.06 8.06
N ALA A 61 1.53 8.78 7.69
CA ALA A 61 1.08 7.70 8.56
C ALA A 61 2.22 7.03 9.33
N PHE A 62 3.47 7.22 8.93
CA PHE A 62 4.61 6.50 9.51
C PHE A 62 4.71 6.73 11.02
N ASN A 63 4.84 5.63 11.77
CA ASN A 63 4.95 5.61 13.22
C ASN A 63 3.78 6.34 13.95
N LYS A 64 2.61 6.44 13.30
CA LYS A 64 1.40 7.00 13.91
C LYS A 64 0.52 5.88 14.44
N LYS A 65 -0.01 6.08 15.64
CA LYS A 65 -0.96 5.12 16.21
C LYS A 65 -2.27 5.11 15.43
N VAL A 66 -2.60 3.97 14.84
CA VAL A 66 -3.90 3.70 14.22
C VAL A 66 -4.84 3.13 15.27
N ASN A 67 -5.99 3.78 15.47
CA ASN A 67 -7.04 3.27 16.32
C ASN A 67 -7.95 2.34 15.52
N VAL A 68 -8.11 1.11 15.99
CA VAL A 68 -8.83 0.05 15.27
C VAL A 68 -9.98 -0.46 16.13
N SER A 69 -11.13 -0.70 15.51
CA SER A 69 -12.30 -1.22 16.26
C SER A 69 -12.18 -2.70 16.62
N ASN A 70 -11.36 -3.47 15.89
CA ASN A 70 -11.20 -4.91 16.07
C ASN A 70 -9.74 -5.33 15.78
N THR A 71 -9.26 -6.37 16.43
CA THR A 71 -7.94 -6.98 16.21
C THR A 71 -8.03 -8.43 16.66
N CYS A 72 -7.53 -9.36 15.83
CA CYS A 72 -7.57 -10.78 16.15
C CYS A 72 -6.71 -11.12 17.37
N GLY A 73 -6.98 -12.26 18.03
CA GLY A 73 -6.13 -12.75 19.11
C GLY A 73 -6.19 -11.99 20.44
N THR A 74 -6.94 -10.88 20.53
CA THR A 74 -7.00 -10.01 21.72
C THR A 74 -7.75 -10.65 22.88
N ARG A 75 -8.86 -11.36 22.61
CA ARG A 75 -9.65 -12.07 23.63
C ARG A 75 -9.19 -13.51 23.83
N GLN A 76 -8.98 -14.20 22.72
CA GLN A 76 -8.55 -15.60 22.67
C GLN A 76 -7.81 -15.86 21.34
N PRO A 77 -6.99 -16.91 21.24
CA PRO A 77 -6.38 -17.30 19.98
C PRO A 77 -7.44 -17.55 18.91
N THR A 78 -7.26 -16.98 17.73
CA THR A 78 -8.19 -17.10 16.61
C THR A 78 -7.53 -17.85 15.47
N HIS A 79 -8.17 -18.90 14.97
CA HIS A 79 -7.70 -19.60 13.76
C HIS A 79 -8.11 -18.85 12.51
N TYR A 80 -7.20 -18.69 11.56
CA TYR A 80 -7.49 -18.09 10.27
C TYR A 80 -6.88 -18.92 9.14
N CYS A 81 -7.47 -18.80 7.95
CA CYS A 81 -6.96 -19.45 6.75
C CYS A 81 -6.85 -18.43 5.62
N ARG A 82 -5.71 -18.44 4.94
CA ARG A 82 -5.44 -17.58 3.79
C ARG A 82 -6.19 -18.10 2.57
N GLN A 83 -6.85 -17.20 1.85
CA GLN A 83 -7.66 -17.55 0.69
C GLN A 83 -6.82 -17.47 -0.57
N VAL A 84 -6.13 -18.57 -0.90
CA VAL A 84 -5.37 -18.68 -2.16
C VAL A 84 -6.35 -18.85 -3.32
N SER A 85 -6.24 -18.00 -4.35
CA SER A 85 -7.18 -17.93 -5.48
C SER A 85 -6.97 -18.98 -6.59
N LEU A 86 -6.09 -19.97 -6.37
CA LEU A 86 -5.78 -21.01 -7.36
C LEU A 86 -6.53 -22.32 -7.06
N TYR A 87 -7.10 -22.94 -8.09
CA TYR A 87 -7.68 -24.28 -7.95
C TYR A 87 -6.58 -25.30 -7.66
N GLY A 88 -6.64 -25.94 -6.48
CA GLY A 88 -5.69 -26.97 -6.05
C GLY A 88 -4.56 -26.48 -5.14
N SER A 89 -4.50 -25.19 -4.78
CA SER A 89 -3.58 -24.71 -3.75
C SER A 89 -3.99 -25.19 -2.35
N SER A 90 -3.01 -25.62 -1.57
CA SER A 90 -3.20 -26.02 -0.18
C SER A 90 -3.70 -24.82 0.65
N LYS A 91 -4.74 -25.03 1.46
CA LYS A 91 -5.18 -24.02 2.42
C LYS A 91 -4.08 -23.83 3.45
N SER A 92 -3.47 -22.65 3.47
CA SER A 92 -2.52 -22.28 4.51
C SER A 92 -3.27 -21.59 5.64
N CYS A 93 -3.32 -22.25 6.81
CA CYS A 93 -3.96 -21.72 8.01
C CYS A 93 -2.92 -21.40 9.09
N GLY A 94 -3.26 -20.43 9.94
CA GLY A 94 -2.44 -19.97 11.04
C GLY A 94 -3.28 -19.72 12.29
N VAL A 95 -2.62 -19.25 13.34
CA VAL A 95 -3.24 -18.81 14.59
C VAL A 95 -2.84 -17.37 14.82
N CYS A 96 -3.80 -16.52 15.13
CA CYS A 96 -3.56 -15.18 15.62
C CYS A 96 -3.73 -15.17 17.15
N ASP A 97 -2.69 -14.78 17.87
CA ASP A 97 -2.69 -14.64 19.32
C ASP A 97 -1.89 -13.38 19.71
N ASP A 98 -2.58 -12.37 20.25
CA ASP A 98 -1.98 -11.09 20.61
C ASP A 98 -1.01 -11.20 21.80
N ARG A 99 -1.07 -12.30 22.55
CA ARG A 99 -0.20 -12.56 23.70
C ARG A 99 1.17 -13.10 23.28
N VAL A 100 1.30 -13.58 22.04
CA VAL A 100 2.53 -14.14 21.49
C VAL A 100 2.97 -13.29 20.31
N ARG A 101 4.10 -12.60 20.46
CA ARG A 101 4.59 -11.63 19.46
C ARG A 101 4.67 -12.18 18.03
N GLU A 102 5.06 -13.45 17.87
CA GLU A 102 5.18 -14.12 16.57
C GLU A 102 3.83 -14.37 15.87
N TYR A 103 2.74 -14.44 16.65
CA TYR A 103 1.37 -14.66 16.16
C TYR A 103 0.48 -13.42 16.34
N SER A 104 1.06 -12.31 16.81
CA SER A 104 0.34 -11.06 16.99
C SER A 104 0.23 -10.32 15.66
N HIS A 105 -0.89 -9.65 15.43
CA HIS A 105 -1.16 -8.85 14.23
C HIS A 105 -1.78 -7.51 14.62
N THR A 106 -1.04 -6.74 15.43
CA THR A 106 -1.52 -5.50 16.05
C THR A 106 -1.64 -4.35 15.06
N SER A 107 -2.34 -3.28 15.45
CA SER A 107 -2.50 -2.09 14.59
C SER A 107 -1.21 -1.28 14.40
N GLU A 108 -0.16 -1.56 15.17
CA GLU A 108 1.15 -0.91 15.01
C GLU A 108 1.80 -1.32 13.68
N PHE A 109 1.52 -2.54 13.22
CA PHE A 109 2.00 -3.11 11.94
C PHE A 109 1.34 -2.51 10.68
N LEU A 110 0.48 -1.51 10.83
CA LEU A 110 -0.04 -0.74 9.68
C LEU A 110 0.89 0.42 9.29
N THR A 111 1.75 0.84 10.21
CA THR A 111 2.50 2.10 10.12
C THR A 111 3.97 1.95 10.48
N ASP A 112 4.42 0.72 10.68
CA ASP A 112 5.80 0.38 10.91
C ASP A 112 6.61 0.43 9.60
N PHE A 113 7.89 0.08 9.71
CA PHE A 113 8.76 0.01 8.55
C PHE A 113 8.44 -1.25 7.74
N ASN A 114 7.94 -1.05 6.52
CA ASN A 114 7.62 -2.15 5.62
C ASN A 114 8.90 -2.71 4.96
N ASP A 115 9.41 -3.82 5.50
CA ASP A 115 10.48 -4.60 4.87
C ASP A 115 9.90 -5.74 4.02
N PRO A 116 10.10 -5.78 2.70
CA PRO A 116 9.60 -6.85 1.83
C PRO A 116 10.05 -8.26 2.22
N LYS A 117 11.13 -8.40 3.01
CA LYS A 117 11.60 -9.70 3.50
C LYS A 117 10.89 -10.16 4.77
N ASN A 118 10.41 -9.21 5.56
CA ASN A 118 9.79 -9.42 6.87
C ASN A 118 8.51 -8.58 6.94
N GLU A 119 7.54 -8.92 6.08
CA GLU A 119 6.28 -8.20 6.00
C GLU A 119 5.47 -8.42 7.28
N THR A 120 5.02 -7.32 7.85
CA THR A 120 4.11 -7.28 8.99
C THR A 120 2.75 -6.79 8.50
N TRP A 121 1.69 -7.22 9.18
CA TRP A 121 0.34 -6.75 8.86
C TRP A 121 -0.54 -6.77 10.11
N TRP A 122 -1.53 -5.87 10.10
CA TRP A 122 -2.65 -5.93 11.02
C TRP A 122 -3.74 -6.86 10.49
N GLN A 123 -4.46 -7.52 11.39
CA GLN A 123 -5.54 -8.44 11.02
C GLN A 123 -6.74 -8.31 11.97
N SER A 124 -7.94 -8.26 11.39
CA SER A 124 -9.20 -8.36 12.13
C SER A 124 -9.50 -9.82 12.51
N GLU A 125 -10.44 -10.02 13.42
CA GLU A 125 -11.08 -11.32 13.63
C GLU A 125 -11.75 -11.82 12.33
N THR A 126 -11.99 -13.12 12.22
CA THR A 126 -12.50 -13.73 11.00
C THR A 126 -14.04 -13.67 10.96
N MET A 127 -14.61 -14.08 9.81
CA MET A 127 -16.06 -14.19 9.68
C MET A 127 -16.68 -15.20 10.68
N ASN A 128 -15.89 -16.18 11.15
CA ASN A 128 -16.35 -17.15 12.14
C ASN A 128 -16.62 -16.49 13.51
N GLU A 129 -15.92 -15.40 13.82
CA GLU A 129 -16.10 -14.61 15.04
C GLU A 129 -17.17 -13.51 14.86
N GLY A 130 -17.89 -13.50 13.73
CA GLY A 130 -18.98 -12.57 13.47
C GLY A 130 -18.57 -11.24 12.85
N ILE A 131 -17.32 -11.10 12.39
CA ILE A 131 -16.89 -10.00 11.51
C ILE A 131 -17.42 -10.27 10.10
N GLN A 132 -18.71 -10.04 9.94
CA GLN A 132 -19.45 -10.17 8.69
C GLN A 132 -20.52 -9.09 8.65
N TYR A 133 -21.00 -8.71 7.46
CA TYR A 133 -22.13 -7.79 7.30
C TYR A 133 -23.29 -8.20 8.26
N PRO A 134 -23.88 -7.25 9.01
CA PRO A 134 -23.73 -5.79 8.91
C PRO A 134 -22.57 -5.17 9.72
N ASN A 135 -21.75 -5.98 10.38
CA ASN A 135 -20.63 -5.48 11.19
C ASN A 135 -19.52 -4.93 10.28
N ASN A 136 -18.92 -3.82 10.69
CA ASN A 136 -17.81 -3.18 10.01
C ASN A 136 -16.58 -3.07 10.91
N VAL A 137 -15.41 -3.02 10.28
CA VAL A 137 -14.15 -2.75 10.98
C VAL A 137 -13.65 -1.37 10.56
N THR A 138 -13.34 -0.54 11.55
CA THR A 138 -12.98 0.85 11.36
C THR A 138 -11.52 1.05 11.75
N LEU A 139 -10.74 1.63 10.83
CA LEU A 139 -9.35 2.05 11.03
C LEU A 139 -9.33 3.58 11.06
N THR A 140 -8.91 4.18 12.16
CA THR A 140 -8.86 5.62 12.35
C THR A 140 -7.44 6.07 12.59
N LEU A 141 -6.90 6.85 11.66
CA LEU A 141 -5.56 7.44 11.74
C LEU A 141 -5.67 8.94 11.99
N ASN A 142 -5.14 9.39 13.14
CA ASN A 142 -5.12 10.81 13.50
C ASN A 142 -3.79 11.45 13.08
N LEU A 143 -3.83 12.26 12.02
CA LEU A 143 -2.63 12.90 11.46
C LEU A 143 -2.22 14.19 12.21
N GLY A 144 -3.11 14.79 13.00
CA GLY A 144 -2.82 16.00 13.80
C GLY A 144 -2.57 17.29 13.00
N ILE A 145 -2.68 17.23 11.67
CA ILE A 145 -2.44 18.34 10.73
C ILE A 145 -3.76 18.91 10.20
N LYS A 146 -3.84 20.23 10.08
CA LYS A 146 -5.07 20.93 9.68
C LYS A 146 -5.40 20.80 8.19
N LYS A 147 -4.37 20.71 7.34
CA LYS A 147 -4.52 20.61 5.88
C LYS A 147 -3.39 19.75 5.32
N ILE A 148 -3.75 18.71 4.58
CA ILE A 148 -2.82 17.84 3.88
C ILE A 148 -3.41 17.50 2.51
N SER A 149 -2.54 17.35 1.51
CA SER A 149 -2.88 16.73 0.24
C SER A 149 -2.41 15.29 0.29
N LEU A 150 -3.37 14.35 0.28
CA LEU A 150 -3.07 12.93 0.39
C LEU A 150 -3.04 12.27 -0.99
N LEU A 151 -2.06 11.40 -1.17
CA LEU A 151 -2.11 10.31 -2.14
C LEU A 151 -2.21 9.02 -1.32
N GLN A 152 -3.30 8.26 -1.48
CA GLN A 152 -3.54 7.06 -0.69
C GLN A 152 -3.34 5.82 -1.56
N TYR A 153 -2.56 4.87 -1.03
CA TYR A 153 -2.44 3.51 -1.55
C TYR A 153 -2.60 2.55 -0.38
N THR A 154 -3.48 1.56 -0.51
CA THR A 154 -3.67 0.50 0.48
C THR A 154 -3.22 -0.81 -0.14
N GLN A 155 -2.19 -1.42 0.41
CA GLN A 155 -1.73 -2.74 0.01
C GLN A 155 -2.41 -3.78 0.90
N PHE A 156 -3.02 -4.79 0.26
CA PHE A 156 -3.44 -6.00 0.95
C PHE A 156 -2.44 -7.09 0.57
N PRO A 157 -1.91 -7.87 1.53
CA PRO A 157 -1.02 -8.96 1.19
C PRO A 157 -1.76 -9.97 0.32
N LEU A 158 -1.24 -10.21 -0.87
CA LEU A 158 -1.76 -11.19 -1.82
C LEU A 158 -1.29 -12.57 -1.35
N PHE A 159 -2.22 -13.40 -0.86
CA PHE A 159 -1.95 -14.78 -0.50
C PHE A 159 -2.79 -15.75 -1.34
#